data_AF-I1BNA6-F1
#
_entry.id   AF-I1BNA6-F1
#
_cell.length_a   1.000
_cell.length_b   1.000
_cell.length_c   1.000
_cell.angle_alpha   90.00
_cell.angle_beta   90.00
_cell.angle_gamma   90.00
#
_symmetry.space_group_name_H-M   'P 1'
#
loop_
_entity.id
_entity.type
_entity.pdbx_description
1 polymer ?
#
loop_
_entity_poly.entity_id
_entity_poly.type
_entity_poly.pdbx_seq_one_letter_code
_entity_poly.pdbx_strand_id
1 'polypeptide(L)'
;MNQLSAIGLHPKGFSPLLAVRFYMQIVRAQLEYGLAITKITSFLTNKFEDAQNTCIRRIFGGSSRSSTKVMLHLTKLPSMQERAYILQSQFLLRSFTLPEDTLLSHLLCYTRRSNSHSQWYALSKSPLWKKCLSHLESLDKRTLKHIQLQFQQDNLCQNRSSRNSTLLSLCRPIISLDPILWLPMTKIERNRCGRWRLGWLSW
;
A
#
# COMPACT_ATOMS: atom_id res chain seq x y z
N MET A 1 3.57 1.77 20.92
CA MET A 1 4.66 1.17 20.10
C MET A 1 5.38 0.01 20.77
N ASN A 2 5.70 0.06 22.08
CA ASN A 2 6.36 -1.06 22.79
C ASN A 2 5.53 -2.37 22.80
N GLN A 3 4.22 -2.27 22.62
CA GLN A 3 3.32 -3.41 22.43
C GLN A 3 3.63 -4.22 21.16
N LEU A 4 4.01 -3.56 20.04
CA LEU A 4 4.35 -4.28 18.80
C LEU A 4 5.62 -5.12 18.98
N SER A 5 6.61 -4.60 19.70
CA SER A 5 7.80 -5.37 20.04
C SER A 5 7.49 -6.50 21.01
N ALA A 6 6.58 -6.32 21.97
CA ALA A 6 6.16 -7.40 22.88
C ALA A 6 5.52 -8.58 22.12
N ILE A 7 4.81 -8.30 21.02
CA ILE A 7 4.19 -9.32 20.16
C ILE A 7 5.23 -9.98 19.21
N GLY A 8 6.48 -9.50 19.19
CA GLY A 8 7.54 -10.06 18.36
C GLY A 8 7.71 -9.40 16.99
N LEU A 9 7.08 -8.23 16.73
CA LEU A 9 7.28 -7.43 15.52
C LEU A 9 8.59 -6.61 15.60
N HIS A 10 9.70 -7.33 15.65
CA HIS A 10 11.05 -6.78 15.64
C HIS A 10 12.01 -7.81 15.01
N PRO A 11 13.26 -7.43 14.65
CA PRO A 11 14.13 -8.27 13.82
C PRO A 11 14.55 -9.58 14.48
N LYS A 12 14.66 -9.56 15.82
CA LYS A 12 14.96 -10.75 16.61
C LYS A 12 13.75 -11.71 16.78
N GLY A 13 12.52 -11.26 16.53
CA GLY A 13 11.28 -11.99 16.77
C GLY A 13 10.87 -12.80 15.54
N PHE A 14 9.69 -12.51 15.00
CA PHE A 14 9.19 -13.16 13.78
C PHE A 14 10.09 -12.93 12.57
N SER A 15 10.02 -13.84 11.60
CA SER A 15 10.65 -13.61 10.29
C SER A 15 10.05 -12.35 9.64
N PRO A 16 10.82 -11.58 8.84
CA PRO A 16 10.30 -10.35 8.24
C PRO A 16 9.02 -10.56 7.43
N LEU A 17 8.90 -11.71 6.73
CA LEU A 17 7.69 -12.06 5.98
C LEU A 17 6.47 -12.22 6.89
N LEU A 18 6.61 -12.98 7.98
CA LEU A 18 5.52 -13.21 8.92
C LEU A 18 5.14 -11.92 9.64
N ALA A 19 6.14 -11.14 10.06
CA ALA A 19 5.95 -9.86 10.72
C ALA A 19 5.19 -8.86 9.83
N VAL A 20 5.50 -8.78 8.53
CA VAL A 20 4.75 -7.90 7.61
C VAL A 20 3.33 -8.40 7.39
N ARG A 21 3.10 -9.72 7.28
CA ARG A 21 1.73 -10.26 7.18
C ARG A 21 0.89 -9.93 8.41
N PHE A 22 1.48 -10.05 9.60
CA PHE A 22 0.82 -9.67 10.85
C PHE A 22 0.51 -8.16 10.89
N TYR A 23 1.48 -7.32 10.49
CA TYR A 23 1.27 -5.88 10.34
C TYR A 23 0.10 -5.60 9.38
N MET A 24 0.05 -6.24 8.21
CA MET A 24 -1.03 -6.05 7.23
C MET A 24 -2.39 -6.42 7.79
N GLN A 25 -2.49 -7.53 8.51
CA GLN A 25 -3.77 -8.07 8.96
C GLN A 25 -4.35 -7.32 10.16
N ILE A 26 -3.51 -6.82 11.06
CA ILE A 26 -3.95 -6.27 12.35
C ILE A 26 -3.73 -4.76 12.40
N VAL A 27 -2.47 -4.33 12.28
CA VAL A 27 -2.11 -2.92 12.45
C VAL A 27 -2.61 -2.09 11.28
N ARG A 28 -2.35 -2.53 10.05
CA ARG A 28 -2.74 -1.81 8.85
C ARG A 28 -4.25 -1.77 8.68
N ALA A 29 -4.96 -2.83 9.06
CA ALA A 29 -6.42 -2.85 9.03
C ALA A 29 -7.03 -1.71 9.85
N GLN A 30 -6.44 -1.36 11.01
CA GLN A 30 -6.87 -0.21 11.81
C GLN A 30 -6.56 1.12 11.11
N LEU A 31 -5.41 1.25 10.45
CA LEU A 31 -5.04 2.44 9.69
C LEU A 31 -5.93 2.65 8.45
N GLU A 32 -6.41 1.55 7.87
CA GLU A 32 -7.26 1.55 6.68
C GLU A 32 -8.73 1.86 6.99
N TYR A 33 -9.13 1.83 8.27
CA TYR A 33 -10.48 2.12 8.68
C TYR A 33 -10.92 3.52 8.22
N GLY A 34 -12.00 3.58 7.45
CA GLY A 34 -12.53 4.83 6.88
C GLY A 34 -11.83 5.35 5.62
N LEU A 35 -10.64 4.86 5.24
CA LEU A 35 -9.92 5.37 4.05
C LEU A 35 -10.70 5.20 2.75
N ALA A 36 -11.57 4.18 2.69
CA ALA A 36 -12.41 3.90 1.53
C ALA A 36 -13.45 5.00 1.25
N ILE A 37 -13.90 5.72 2.29
CA ILE A 37 -15.01 6.68 2.21
C ILE A 37 -14.58 8.13 2.47
N THR A 38 -13.33 8.34 2.90
CA THR A 38 -12.81 9.66 3.26
C THR A 38 -11.83 10.19 2.21
N LYS A 39 -12.02 11.45 1.78
CA LYS A 39 -11.02 12.16 0.99
C LYS A 39 -9.73 12.32 1.80
N ILE A 40 -8.62 11.86 1.26
CA ILE A 40 -7.32 11.96 1.92
C ILE A 40 -6.68 13.31 1.62
N THR A 41 -6.34 14.02 2.70
CA THR A 41 -5.53 15.24 2.67
C THR A 41 -4.05 14.90 2.76
N SER A 42 -3.17 15.82 2.34
CA SER A 42 -1.72 15.65 2.48
C SER A 42 -1.30 15.39 3.93
N PHE A 43 -1.93 16.08 4.89
CA PHE A 43 -1.69 15.88 6.32
C PHE A 43 -2.00 14.43 6.76
N LEU A 44 -3.18 13.92 6.40
CA LEU A 44 -3.56 12.53 6.74
C LEU A 44 -2.64 11.54 6.05
N THR A 45 -2.33 11.72 4.76
CA THR A 45 -1.36 10.90 4.04
C THR A 45 -0.05 10.82 4.81
N ASN A 46 0.52 11.96 5.20
CA ASN A 46 1.81 11.99 5.90
C ASN A 46 1.75 11.24 7.22
N LYS A 47 0.68 11.41 8.02
CA LYS A 47 0.50 10.69 9.29
C LYS A 47 0.39 9.18 9.09
N PHE A 48 -0.36 8.73 8.08
CA PHE A 48 -0.50 7.30 7.78
C PHE A 48 0.80 6.71 7.23
N GLU A 49 1.50 7.42 6.35
CA GLU A 49 2.81 7.03 5.85
C GLU A 49 3.83 6.94 6.98
N ASP A 50 3.87 7.91 7.89
CA ASP A 50 4.76 7.89 9.05
C ASP A 50 4.49 6.67 9.96
N ALA A 51 3.21 6.35 10.20
CA ALA A 51 2.82 5.17 10.97
C ALA A 51 3.27 3.86 10.28
N GLN A 52 3.02 3.72 8.97
CA GLN A 52 3.48 2.57 8.17
C GLN A 52 5.01 2.46 8.18
N ASN A 53 5.70 3.56 7.88
CA ASN A 53 7.15 3.65 7.82
C ASN A 53 7.81 3.25 9.14
N THR A 54 7.21 3.65 10.26
CA THR A 54 7.69 3.33 11.61
C THR A 54 7.56 1.84 11.90
N CYS A 55 6.42 1.23 11.57
CA CYS A 55 6.21 -0.21 11.75
C CYS A 55 7.16 -1.04 10.88
N ILE A 56 7.29 -0.66 9.61
CA ILE A 56 8.12 -1.38 8.64
C ILE A 56 9.61 -1.28 8.99
N ARG A 57 10.11 -0.09 9.37
CA ARG A 57 11.49 0.05 9.89
C ARG A 57 11.72 -0.84 11.09
N ARG A 58 10.77 -0.92 12.02
CA ARG A 58 10.90 -1.76 13.21
C ARG A 58 10.99 -3.24 12.87
N ILE A 59 10.18 -3.72 11.93
CA ILE A 59 10.21 -5.12 11.46
C ILE A 59 11.60 -5.49 10.92
N PHE A 60 12.18 -4.62 10.08
CA PHE A 60 13.50 -4.85 9.47
C PHE A 60 14.68 -4.45 10.36
N GLY A 61 14.46 -3.70 11.44
CA GLY A 61 15.52 -3.21 12.32
C GLY A 61 16.23 -1.98 11.77
N GLY A 62 15.55 -1.22 10.92
CA GLY A 62 16.07 0.00 10.32
C GLY A 62 16.08 1.18 11.28
N SER A 63 17.03 2.07 11.04
CA SER A 63 17.09 3.37 11.70
C SER A 63 16.07 4.35 11.07
N SER A 64 15.95 5.54 11.64
CA SER A 64 15.12 6.62 11.07
C SER A 64 15.53 7.00 9.64
N ARG A 65 16.81 6.80 9.27
CA ARG A 65 17.36 7.09 7.94
C ARG A 65 17.16 5.95 6.94
N SER A 66 16.73 4.79 7.39
CA SER A 66 16.53 3.63 6.52
C SER A 66 15.40 3.87 5.51
N SER A 67 15.66 3.50 4.25
CA SER A 67 14.69 3.59 3.16
C SER A 67 13.54 2.61 3.36
N THR A 68 12.34 3.15 3.59
CA THR A 68 11.12 2.34 3.68
C THR A 68 10.62 1.92 2.31
N LYS A 69 10.87 2.72 1.25
CA LYS A 69 10.49 2.37 -0.13
C LYS A 69 11.02 0.99 -0.54
N VAL A 70 12.26 0.68 -0.19
CA VAL A 70 12.87 -0.64 -0.45
C VAL A 70 12.17 -1.73 0.37
N MET A 71 11.96 -1.51 1.66
CA MET A 71 11.29 -2.48 2.54
C MET A 71 9.85 -2.79 2.07
N LEU A 72 9.11 -1.76 1.67
CA LEU A 72 7.77 -1.87 1.10
C LEU A 72 7.80 -2.68 -0.21
N HIS A 73 8.75 -2.39 -1.09
CA HIS A 73 8.93 -3.12 -2.33
C HIS A 73 9.26 -4.61 -2.11
N LEU A 74 10.22 -4.93 -1.23
CA LEU A 74 10.60 -6.31 -0.90
C LEU A 74 9.39 -7.13 -0.42
N THR A 75 8.47 -6.50 0.29
CA THR A 75 7.33 -7.15 0.93
C THR A 75 6.04 -7.07 0.11
N LYS A 76 6.10 -6.52 -1.11
CA LYS A 76 4.93 -6.29 -1.97
C LYS A 76 3.84 -5.44 -1.28
N LEU A 77 4.25 -4.47 -0.49
CA LEU A 77 3.35 -3.62 0.30
C LEU A 77 3.22 -2.24 -0.38
N PRO A 78 2.01 -1.79 -0.76
CA PRO A 78 1.82 -0.45 -1.31
C PRO A 78 2.04 0.62 -0.23
N SER A 79 2.30 1.86 -0.65
CA SER A 79 2.25 3.02 0.26
C SER A 79 0.83 3.21 0.83
N MET A 80 0.67 3.98 1.90
CA MET A 80 -0.68 4.31 2.43
C MET A 80 -1.48 5.12 1.43
N GLN A 81 -0.84 6.02 0.67
CA GLN A 81 -1.50 6.76 -0.39
C GLN A 81 -2.04 5.84 -1.50
N GLU A 82 -1.21 4.93 -2.00
CA GLU A 82 -1.63 3.96 -3.02
C GLU A 82 -2.74 3.06 -2.50
N ARG A 83 -2.61 2.60 -1.25
CA ARG A 83 -3.60 1.76 -0.61
C ARG A 83 -4.93 2.45 -0.47
N ALA A 84 -4.93 3.73 -0.12
CA ALA A 84 -6.15 4.52 -0.06
C ALA A 84 -6.83 4.63 -1.42
N TYR A 85 -6.10 4.95 -2.49
CA TYR A 85 -6.69 5.00 -3.82
C TYR A 85 -7.32 3.66 -4.20
N ILE A 86 -6.66 2.54 -3.87
CA ILE A 86 -7.20 1.19 -4.08
C ILE A 86 -8.52 0.98 -3.35
N LEU A 87 -8.58 1.34 -2.06
CA LEU A 87 -9.78 1.20 -1.24
C LEU A 87 -10.93 2.10 -1.74
N GLN A 88 -10.61 3.34 -2.09
CA GLN A 88 -11.56 4.31 -2.64
C GLN A 88 -12.12 3.83 -3.98
N SER A 89 -11.27 3.34 -4.89
CA SER A 89 -11.73 2.77 -6.17
C SER A 89 -12.62 1.54 -5.97
N GLN A 90 -12.33 0.70 -4.97
CA GLN A 90 -13.18 -0.45 -4.64
C GLN A 90 -14.54 -0.02 -4.10
N PHE A 91 -14.57 1.00 -3.23
CA PHE A 91 -15.81 1.58 -2.72
C PHE A 91 -16.64 2.21 -3.84
N LEU A 92 -16.00 3.00 -4.72
CA LEU A 92 -16.66 3.61 -5.88
C LEU A 92 -17.20 2.56 -6.83
N LEU A 93 -16.43 1.52 -7.18
CA LEU A 93 -16.95 0.42 -8.00
C LEU A 93 -18.18 -0.22 -7.35
N ARG A 94 -18.09 -0.53 -6.05
CA ARG A 94 -19.21 -1.14 -5.33
C ARG A 94 -20.47 -0.27 -5.43
N SER A 95 -20.34 1.05 -5.43
CA SER A 95 -21.50 1.93 -5.61
C SER A 95 -22.24 1.72 -6.92
N PHE A 96 -21.55 1.35 -8.02
CA PHE A 96 -22.19 1.07 -9.31
C PHE A 96 -22.81 -0.33 -9.40
N THR A 97 -22.37 -1.27 -8.57
CA THR A 97 -22.81 -2.68 -8.61
C THR A 97 -23.81 -3.02 -7.50
N LEU A 98 -24.29 -2.02 -6.75
CA LEU A 98 -25.29 -2.25 -5.70
C LEU A 98 -26.67 -2.47 -6.33
N PRO A 99 -27.55 -3.25 -5.68
CA PRO A 99 -28.96 -3.34 -6.06
C PRO A 99 -29.62 -1.96 -6.06
N GLU A 100 -30.60 -1.77 -6.93
CA GLU A 100 -31.34 -0.50 -7.06
C GLU A 100 -32.03 -0.12 -5.75
N ASP A 101 -32.50 -1.11 -4.98
CA ASP A 101 -33.21 -0.92 -3.70
C ASP A 101 -32.36 -0.33 -2.57
N THR A 102 -31.04 -0.20 -2.76
CA THR A 102 -30.19 0.35 -1.70
C THR A 102 -30.30 1.87 -1.64
N LEU A 103 -30.28 2.42 -0.42
CA LEU A 103 -30.29 3.87 -0.19
C LEU A 103 -29.16 4.58 -0.96
N LEU A 104 -27.99 3.96 -1.06
CA LEU A 104 -26.88 4.54 -1.82
C LEU A 104 -27.24 4.67 -3.31
N SER A 105 -27.82 3.63 -3.92
CA SER A 105 -28.22 3.65 -5.33
C SER A 105 -29.20 4.78 -5.64
N HIS A 106 -30.19 5.01 -4.77
CA HIS A 106 -31.13 6.14 -4.90
C HIS A 106 -30.43 7.50 -4.77
N LEU A 107 -29.45 7.60 -3.86
CA LEU A 107 -28.73 8.85 -3.62
C LEU A 107 -27.62 9.12 -4.65
N LEU A 108 -27.22 8.15 -5.47
CA LEU A 108 -26.11 8.31 -6.42
C LEU A 108 -26.33 9.48 -7.39
N CYS A 109 -27.56 9.68 -7.87
CA CYS A 109 -27.90 10.77 -8.78
C CYS A 109 -27.64 12.16 -8.18
N TYR A 110 -27.64 12.28 -6.84
CA TYR A 110 -27.34 13.50 -6.12
C TYR A 110 -25.85 13.59 -5.77
N THR A 111 -25.25 12.49 -5.29
CA THR A 111 -23.85 12.48 -4.83
C THR A 111 -22.84 12.56 -5.99
N ARG A 112 -23.19 12.12 -7.20
CA ARG A 112 -22.30 12.19 -8.37
C ARG A 112 -22.11 13.61 -8.92
N ARG A 113 -22.96 14.55 -8.56
CA ARG A 113 -22.92 15.90 -9.14
C ARG A 113 -21.71 16.67 -8.63
N SER A 114 -21.10 17.47 -9.49
CA SER A 114 -19.93 18.28 -9.16
C SER A 114 -20.20 19.34 -8.09
N ASN A 115 -21.45 19.83 -8.02
CA ASN A 115 -21.92 20.80 -7.04
C ASN A 115 -22.36 20.19 -5.71
N SER A 116 -22.35 18.86 -5.57
CA SER A 116 -22.88 18.18 -4.38
C SER A 116 -21.99 18.29 -3.14
N HIS A 117 -20.75 18.76 -3.31
CA HIS A 117 -19.69 18.71 -2.27
C HIS A 117 -19.55 17.33 -1.61
N SER A 118 -20.03 16.27 -2.26
CA SER A 118 -20.10 14.95 -1.65
C SER A 118 -18.71 14.33 -1.56
N GLN A 119 -18.52 13.50 -0.53
CA GLN A 119 -17.30 12.69 -0.42
C GLN A 119 -17.16 11.78 -1.63
N TRP A 120 -18.25 11.19 -2.13
CA TRP A 120 -18.24 10.36 -3.33
C TRP A 120 -17.61 11.10 -4.52
N TYR A 121 -18.05 12.33 -4.80
CA TYR A 121 -17.51 13.12 -5.89
C TYR A 121 -16.02 13.43 -5.68
N ALA A 122 -15.64 13.78 -4.45
CA ALA A 122 -14.24 14.02 -4.11
C ALA A 122 -13.35 12.78 -4.34
N LEU A 123 -13.83 11.59 -3.98
CA LEU A 123 -13.13 10.32 -4.19
C LEU A 123 -12.98 9.97 -5.67
N SER A 124 -13.99 10.29 -6.49
CA SER A 124 -13.94 10.05 -7.94
C SER A 124 -12.85 10.83 -8.67
N LYS A 125 -12.22 11.82 -8.01
CA LYS A 125 -11.08 12.56 -8.56
C LYS A 125 -9.73 11.85 -8.40
N SER A 126 -9.67 10.74 -7.68
CA SER A 126 -8.43 9.99 -7.46
C SER A 126 -7.81 9.52 -8.79
N PRO A 127 -6.47 9.49 -8.92
CA PRO A 127 -5.80 9.15 -10.17
C PRO A 127 -6.06 7.70 -10.59
N LEU A 128 -6.19 6.79 -9.62
CA LEU A 128 -6.52 5.39 -9.89
C LEU A 128 -7.96 5.26 -10.41
N TRP A 129 -8.93 5.94 -9.80
CA TRP A 129 -10.33 5.86 -10.26
C TRP A 129 -10.51 6.40 -11.68
N LYS A 130 -9.77 7.47 -12.04
CA LYS A 130 -9.76 7.97 -13.43
C LYS A 130 -9.33 6.90 -14.45
N LYS A 131 -8.39 6.02 -14.09
CA LYS A 131 -8.01 4.86 -14.93
C LYS A 131 -9.09 3.77 -14.95
N CYS A 132 -9.88 3.62 -13.89
CA CYS A 132 -11.01 2.68 -13.88
C CYS A 132 -12.17 3.19 -14.76
N LEU A 133 -12.43 4.50 -14.78
CA LEU A 133 -13.53 5.09 -15.55
C LEU A 133 -13.47 4.79 -17.05
N SER A 134 -12.27 4.67 -17.64
CA SER A 134 -12.11 4.31 -19.06
C SER A 134 -12.54 2.88 -19.40
N HIS A 135 -12.78 2.04 -18.39
CA HIS A 135 -13.15 0.64 -18.54
C HIS A 135 -14.45 0.28 -17.81
N LEU A 136 -15.29 1.28 -17.49
CA LEU A 136 -16.44 1.11 -16.61
C LEU A 136 -17.39 -0.01 -17.06
N GLU A 137 -17.66 -0.11 -18.37
CA GLU A 137 -18.61 -1.08 -18.94
C GLU A 137 -18.12 -2.54 -18.81
N SER A 138 -16.81 -2.77 -18.74
CA SER A 138 -16.19 -4.10 -18.62
C SER A 138 -15.50 -4.29 -17.26
N LEU A 139 -15.80 -3.43 -16.28
CA LEU A 139 -15.09 -3.38 -15.02
C LEU A 139 -15.53 -4.52 -14.07
N ASP A 140 -15.01 -5.71 -14.29
CA ASP A 140 -15.10 -6.81 -13.35
C ASP A 140 -14.01 -6.74 -12.24
N LYS A 141 -14.07 -7.70 -11.30
CA LYS A 141 -13.08 -7.78 -10.21
C LYS A 141 -11.66 -8.08 -10.73
N ARG A 142 -11.51 -8.70 -11.91
CA ARG A 142 -10.21 -9.08 -12.48
C ARG A 142 -9.55 -7.90 -13.17
N THR A 143 -10.29 -7.15 -13.98
CA THR A 143 -9.85 -5.91 -14.62
C THR A 143 -9.50 -4.85 -13.58
N LEU A 144 -10.29 -4.70 -12.52
CA LEU A 144 -9.94 -3.81 -11.41
C LEU A 144 -8.61 -4.21 -10.76
N LYS A 145 -8.37 -5.50 -10.50
CA LYS A 145 -7.07 -5.97 -9.97
C LYS A 145 -5.94 -5.69 -10.96
N HIS A 146 -6.16 -5.87 -12.25
CA HIS A 146 -5.17 -5.59 -13.28
C HIS A 146 -4.81 -4.11 -13.32
N ILE A 147 -5.81 -3.21 -13.36
CA ILE A 147 -5.63 -1.75 -13.33
C ILE A 147 -4.90 -1.32 -12.06
N GLN A 148 -5.24 -1.91 -10.90
CA GLN A 148 -4.55 -1.64 -9.64
C GLN A 148 -3.09 -2.03 -9.68
N LEU A 149 -2.77 -3.22 -10.20
CA LEU A 149 -1.38 -3.69 -10.34
C LEU A 149 -0.61 -2.81 -11.32
N GLN A 150 -1.20 -2.48 -12.46
CA GLN A 150 -0.58 -1.60 -13.46
C GLN A 150 -0.32 -0.20 -12.88
N PHE A 151 -1.27 0.37 -12.14
CA PHE A 151 -1.08 1.65 -11.48
C PHE A 151 0.07 1.64 -10.47
N GLN A 152 0.16 0.60 -9.64
CA GLN A 152 1.29 0.45 -8.73
C GLN A 152 2.61 0.25 -9.49
N GLN A 153 2.58 -0.49 -10.60
CA GLN A 153 3.75 -0.75 -11.42
C GLN A 153 4.27 0.54 -12.07
N ASP A 154 3.38 1.39 -12.57
CA ASP A 154 3.73 2.71 -13.09
C ASP A 154 4.39 3.58 -12.00
N ASN A 155 3.82 3.59 -10.79
CA ASN A 155 4.41 4.31 -9.65
C ASN A 155 5.77 3.74 -9.25
N LEU A 156 5.96 2.42 -9.31
CA LEU A 156 7.24 1.78 -9.04
C LEU A 156 8.28 2.24 -10.07
N CYS A 157 7.93 2.24 -11.37
CA CYS A 157 8.79 2.71 -12.44
C CYS A 157 9.19 4.18 -12.23
N GLN A 158 8.23 5.06 -11.93
CA GLN A 158 8.49 6.46 -11.63
C GLN A 158 9.41 6.62 -10.41
N ASN A 159 9.16 5.86 -9.34
CA ASN A 159 9.99 5.89 -8.14
C ASN A 159 11.41 5.41 -8.38
N ARG A 160 11.63 4.41 -9.25
CA ARG A 160 12.95 3.87 -9.62
C ARG A 160 13.74 4.79 -10.55
N SER A 161 13.05 5.61 -11.34
CA SER A 161 13.67 6.64 -12.19
C SER A 161 14.01 7.92 -11.42
N SER A 162 13.61 8.03 -10.15
CA SER A 162 13.92 9.19 -9.31
C SER A 162 15.39 9.23 -8.92
N ARG A 163 16.03 10.41 -8.98
CA ARG A 163 17.47 10.62 -8.70
C ARG A 163 17.94 10.06 -7.34
N ASN A 164 17.06 10.01 -6.35
CA ASN A 164 17.39 9.61 -4.97
C ASN A 164 17.06 8.13 -4.67
N SER A 165 16.84 7.29 -5.70
CA SER A 165 16.28 5.94 -5.55
C SER A 165 17.27 4.80 -5.86
N THR A 166 18.57 5.02 -5.70
CA THR A 166 19.63 4.05 -6.04
C THR A 166 19.39 2.64 -5.49
N LEU A 167 18.99 2.50 -4.23
CA LEU A 167 18.69 1.17 -3.65
C LEU A 167 17.43 0.52 -4.27
N LEU A 168 16.44 1.33 -4.64
CA LEU A 168 15.20 0.85 -5.25
C LEU A 168 15.41 0.48 -6.73
N SER A 169 16.30 1.17 -7.45
CA SER A 169 16.66 0.82 -8.82
C SER A 169 17.37 -0.54 -8.90
N LEU A 170 18.16 -0.91 -7.87
CA LEU A 170 18.79 -2.22 -7.73
C LEU A 170 17.83 -3.36 -7.31
N CYS A 171 16.60 -3.02 -6.90
CA CYS A 171 15.56 -4.00 -6.62
C CYS A 171 14.91 -4.51 -7.91
N ARG A 172 14.05 -5.52 -7.78
CA ARG A 172 13.34 -6.11 -8.92
C ARG A 172 12.48 -5.04 -9.63
N PRO A 173 12.39 -5.08 -10.97
CA PRO A 173 11.57 -4.13 -11.70
C PRO A 173 10.07 -4.40 -11.61
N ILE A 174 9.65 -5.45 -10.89
CA ILE A 174 8.26 -5.92 -10.83
C ILE A 174 7.75 -5.95 -9.41
N ILE A 175 6.45 -5.73 -9.23
CA ILE A 175 5.79 -5.85 -7.93
C ILE A 175 5.57 -7.33 -7.60
N SER A 176 6.49 -7.88 -6.82
CA SER A 176 6.44 -9.27 -6.34
C SER A 176 7.07 -9.36 -4.96
N LEU A 177 6.74 -10.44 -4.23
CA LEU A 177 7.41 -10.71 -2.97
C LEU A 177 8.87 -11.09 -3.25
N ASP A 178 9.83 -10.42 -2.61
CA ASP A 178 11.24 -10.70 -2.85
C ASP A 178 11.60 -12.12 -2.36
N PRO A 179 12.29 -12.93 -3.17
CA PRO A 179 12.67 -14.29 -2.79
C PRO A 179 13.46 -14.41 -1.50
N ILE A 180 14.22 -13.39 -1.12
CA ILE A 180 14.97 -13.39 0.15
C ILE A 180 14.03 -13.62 1.35
N LEU A 181 12.76 -13.24 1.24
CA LEU A 181 11.78 -13.39 2.30
C LEU A 181 11.22 -14.80 2.46
N TRP A 182 11.28 -15.66 1.43
CA TRP A 182 10.64 -16.98 1.45
C TRP A 182 11.55 -18.15 1.04
N LEU A 183 12.72 -17.89 0.44
CA LEU A 183 13.67 -18.95 0.12
C LEU A 183 14.16 -19.68 1.38
N PRO A 184 14.36 -21.02 1.30
CA PRO A 184 14.90 -21.82 2.40
C PRO A 184 16.35 -21.39 2.65
N MET A 185 16.57 -20.77 3.80
CA MET A 185 17.88 -20.35 4.29
C MET A 185 17.80 -20.15 5.80
N THR A 186 18.95 -20.19 6.48
CA THR A 186 19.03 -19.93 7.92
C THR A 186 18.59 -18.50 8.24
N LYS A 187 18.25 -18.25 9.51
CA LYS A 187 17.90 -16.89 9.98
C LYS A 187 19.04 -15.90 9.76
N ILE A 188 20.29 -16.35 9.92
CA ILE A 188 21.50 -15.53 9.78
C ILE A 188 21.69 -15.11 8.31
N GLU A 189 21.63 -16.06 7.38
CA GLU A 189 21.73 -15.80 5.94
C GLU A 189 20.64 -14.85 5.47
N ARG A 190 19.38 -15.09 5.88
CA ARG A 190 18.26 -14.21 5.53
C ARG A 190 18.46 -12.78 6.00
N ASN A 191 18.93 -12.62 7.24
CA ASN A 191 19.24 -11.31 7.78
C ASN A 191 20.38 -10.64 7.02
N ARG A 192 21.42 -11.39 6.62
CA ARG A 192 22.53 -10.86 5.81
C ARG A 192 22.07 -10.41 4.43
N CYS A 193 21.28 -11.23 3.72
CA CYS A 193 20.70 -10.88 2.43
C CYS A 193 19.75 -9.68 2.52
N GLY A 194 18.92 -9.63 3.57
CA GLY A 194 18.04 -8.48 3.84
C GLY A 194 18.83 -7.19 4.07
N ARG A 195 19.87 -7.25 4.91
CA ARG A 195 20.78 -6.10 5.15
C ARG A 195 21.51 -5.67 3.88
N TRP A 196 21.94 -6.62 3.03
CA TRP A 196 22.53 -6.33 1.73
C TRP A 196 21.58 -5.56 0.81
N ARG A 197 20.33 -6.03 0.66
CA ARG A 197 19.29 -5.33 -0.12
C ARG A 197 19.01 -3.91 0.39
N LEU A 198 19.18 -3.69 1.69
CA LEU A 198 18.96 -2.40 2.33
C LEU A 198 20.20 -1.50 2.34
N GLY A 199 21.35 -1.97 1.83
CA GLY A 199 22.61 -1.23 1.83
C GLY A 199 23.25 -1.10 3.22
N TRP A 200 23.03 -2.06 4.12
CA TRP A 200 23.51 -2.03 5.52
C TRP A 200 24.64 -3.01 5.81
N LEU A 201 25.26 -3.60 4.79
CA LEU A 201 26.53 -4.29 4.99
C LEU A 201 27.60 -3.20 5.16
N SER A 202 28.02 -2.97 6.39
CA SER A 202 29.31 -2.35 6.67
C SER A 202 30.39 -3.34 6.21
N TRP A 203 31.34 -2.86 5.42
CA TRP A 203 32.63 -3.52 5.23
C TRP A 203 33.41 -3.50 6.55
#